data_AF-A0A5S9P2N3-F1
#
_entry.id   AF-A0A5S9P2N3-F1
#
_cell.length_a   1.000
_cell.length_b   1.000
_cell.length_c   1.000
_cell.angle_alpha   90.00
_cell.angle_beta   90.00
_cell.angle_gamma   90.00
#
_symmetry.space_group_name_H-M   'P 1'
#
loop_
_entity.id
_entity.type
_entity.pdbx_description
1 polymer ?
#
loop_
_entity_poly.entity_id
_entity_poly.type
_entity_poly.pdbx_seq_one_letter_code
_entity_poly.pdbx_strand_id
1 'polypeptide(L)'
;MKSIGFVLILLGLGEFYLGEIVIGAFLFFIGGLIARTLSFSLRSSGVLLFASSTAVGLHDGFSAGVIFLMCLGAFLACFRSSRSRSDAADWGIDLGSIDFGSDSDGGFGGD
;
A
#
# COMPACT_ATOMS: atom_id res chain seq x y z
N MET A 1 11.11 4.09 -12.28
CA MET A 1 10.82 2.82 -11.57
C MET A 1 9.53 2.89 -10.75
N LYS A 2 9.27 3.98 -10.00
CA LYS A 2 8.00 4.16 -9.26
C LYS A 2 6.75 3.99 -10.15
N SER A 3 6.75 4.56 -11.34
CA SER A 3 5.63 4.48 -12.30
C SER A 3 5.30 3.04 -12.71
N ILE A 4 6.32 2.20 -12.94
CA ILE A 4 6.15 0.77 -13.23
C ILE A 4 5.52 0.04 -12.04
N GLY A 5 5.92 0.38 -10.81
CA GLY A 5 5.30 -0.15 -9.60
C GLY A 5 3.81 0.19 -9.52
N PHE A 6 3.43 1.45 -9.79
CA PHE A 6 2.03 1.85 -9.81
C PHE A 6 1.20 1.15 -10.90
N VAL A 7 1.77 0.95 -12.09
CA VAL A 7 1.11 0.19 -13.16
C VAL A 7 0.86 -1.25 -12.73
N LEU A 8 1.81 -1.90 -12.05
CA LEU A 8 1.64 -3.26 -11.53
C LEU A 8 0.60 -3.32 -10.40
N ILE A 9 0.53 -2.31 -9.54
CA ILE A 9 -0.53 -2.20 -8.52
C ILE A 9 -1.91 -2.12 -9.19
N LEU A 10 -2.05 -1.26 -10.21
CA LEU A 10 -3.31 -1.13 -10.96
C LEU A 10 -3.67 -2.43 -11.68
N LEU A 11 -2.69 -3.11 -12.26
CA LEU A 11 -2.90 -4.41 -12.91
C LEU A 11 -3.37 -5.47 -11.90
N GLY A 12 -2.71 -5.55 -10.73
CA GLY A 12 -3.13 -6.45 -9.65
C GLY A 12 -4.54 -6.14 -9.13
N LEU A 13 -4.93 -4.86 -9.09
CA LEU A 13 -6.29 -4.44 -8.78
C LEU A 13 -7.30 -4.90 -9.85
N GLY A 14 -6.89 -4.87 -11.11
CA GLY A 14 -7.67 -5.41 -12.23
C GLY A 14 -7.88 -6.92 -12.11
N GLU A 15 -6.86 -7.68 -11.74
CA GLU A 15 -6.98 -9.13 -11.49
C GLU A 15 -7.90 -9.43 -10.31
N PHE A 16 -7.84 -8.63 -9.24
CA PHE A 16 -8.83 -8.73 -8.15
C PHE A 16 -10.26 -8.50 -8.63
N TYR A 17 -10.48 -7.60 -9.59
CA TYR A 17 -11.79 -7.39 -10.18
C TYR A 17 -12.24 -8.58 -11.05
N LEU A 18 -11.31 -9.26 -11.73
CA LEU A 18 -11.61 -10.44 -12.56
C LEU A 18 -11.81 -11.73 -11.74
N GLY A 19 -11.43 -11.74 -10.46
CA GLY A 19 -11.55 -12.90 -9.57
C GLY A 19 -10.27 -13.73 -9.45
N GLU A 20 -9.19 -13.33 -10.12
CA GLU A 20 -7.88 -13.97 -10.03
C GLU A 20 -7.11 -13.48 -8.80
N ILE A 21 -7.59 -13.86 -7.61
CA ILE A 21 -7.10 -13.34 -6.32
C ILE A 21 -5.61 -13.59 -6.11
N VAL A 22 -5.11 -14.77 -6.47
CA VAL A 22 -3.70 -15.15 -6.23
C VAL A 22 -2.76 -14.30 -7.10
N ILE A 23 -3.08 -14.18 -8.38
CA ILE A 23 -2.29 -13.39 -9.35
C ILE A 23 -2.38 -11.90 -8.99
N GLY A 24 -3.57 -11.41 -8.66
CA GLY A 24 -3.80 -10.04 -8.22
C GLY A 24 -3.01 -9.68 -6.97
N ALA A 25 -3.00 -10.56 -5.95
CA ALA A 25 -2.23 -10.34 -4.74
C ALA A 25 -0.72 -10.29 -5.00
N PHE A 26 -0.20 -11.17 -5.87
CA PHE A 26 1.21 -11.18 -6.24
C PHE A 26 1.64 -9.90 -6.97
N LEU A 27 0.86 -9.48 -7.97
CA LEU A 27 1.10 -8.25 -8.72
C LEU A 27 0.98 -7.00 -7.85
N PHE A 28 -0.02 -6.96 -6.96
CA PHE A 28 -0.21 -5.87 -6.01
C PHE A 28 0.98 -5.77 -5.04
N PHE A 29 1.45 -6.89 -4.51
CA PHE A 29 2.59 -6.92 -3.59
C PHE A 29 3.89 -6.46 -4.27
N ILE A 30 4.22 -7.04 -5.43
CA ILE A 30 5.43 -6.68 -6.18
C ILE A 30 5.38 -5.25 -6.67
N GLY A 31 4.23 -4.81 -7.19
CA GLY A 31 4.01 -3.42 -7.58
C GLY A 31 4.23 -2.47 -6.41
N GLY A 32 3.72 -2.83 -5.23
CA GLY A 32 3.93 -2.11 -3.97
C GLY A 32 5.41 -2.00 -3.58
N LEU A 33 6.15 -3.10 -3.64
CA LEU A 33 7.59 -3.12 -3.36
C LEU A 33 8.39 -2.23 -4.33
N ILE A 34 8.09 -2.33 -5.64
CA ILE A 34 8.79 -1.56 -6.69
C ILE A 34 8.44 -0.06 -6.60
N ALA A 35 7.19 0.27 -6.26
CA ALA A 35 6.76 1.64 -6.01
C ALA A 35 7.32 2.22 -4.70
N ARG A 36 7.95 1.39 -3.86
CA ARG A 36 8.38 1.70 -2.48
C ARG A 36 7.22 2.17 -1.60
N THR A 37 6.01 1.72 -1.90
CA THR A 37 4.79 2.01 -1.11
C THR A 37 4.45 0.86 -0.17
N LEU A 38 4.98 -0.34 -0.42
CA LEU A 38 5.02 -1.46 0.51
C LEU A 38 6.48 -1.75 0.91
N SER A 39 6.67 -2.09 2.18
CA SER A 39 7.91 -2.61 2.76
C SER A 39 7.67 -4.04 3.24
N PHE A 40 8.71 -4.86 3.51
CA PHE A 40 8.53 -6.15 4.20
C PHE A 40 8.21 -5.94 5.69
N SER A 41 7.04 -5.37 5.97
CA SER A 41 6.54 -5.06 7.31
C SER A 41 5.20 -5.75 7.58
N LEU A 42 4.92 -6.00 8.86
CA LEU A 42 3.62 -6.50 9.34
C LEU A 42 2.43 -5.64 8.87
N ARG A 43 2.66 -4.34 8.72
CA ARG A 43 1.69 -3.39 8.17
C ARG A 43 1.38 -3.69 6.70
N SER A 44 2.40 -3.90 5.88
CA SER A 44 2.23 -4.24 4.46
C SER A 44 1.47 -5.55 4.26
N SER A 45 1.74 -6.55 5.10
CA SER A 45 1.02 -7.83 5.06
C SER A 45 -0.42 -7.66 5.49
N GLY A 46 -0.69 -6.72 6.41
CA GLY A 46 -2.06 -6.33 6.77
C GLY A 46 -2.82 -5.73 5.59
N VAL A 47 -2.21 -4.81 4.84
CA VAL A 47 -2.81 -4.20 3.65
C VAL A 47 -3.08 -5.25 2.57
N LEU A 48 -2.12 -6.13 2.31
CA LEU A 48 -2.28 -7.23 1.35
C LEU A 48 -3.45 -8.14 1.75
N LEU A 49 -3.48 -8.56 3.01
CA LEU A 49 -4.49 -9.46 3.55
C LEU A 49 -5.87 -8.82 3.55
N PHE A 50 -5.95 -7.52 3.85
CA PHE A 50 -7.18 -6.75 3.74
C PHE A 50 -7.68 -6.67 2.29
N ALA A 51 -6.80 -6.34 1.33
CA ALA A 51 -7.16 -6.23 -0.07
C ALA A 51 -7.61 -7.58 -0.67
N SER A 52 -6.86 -8.66 -0.40
CA SER A 52 -7.19 -9.98 -0.92
C SER A 52 -8.46 -10.56 -0.28
N SER A 53 -8.65 -10.42 1.03
CA SER A 53 -9.89 -10.86 1.69
C SER A 53 -11.11 -10.06 1.22
N THR A 54 -10.96 -8.76 0.95
CA THR A 54 -12.04 -7.95 0.36
C THR A 54 -12.38 -8.44 -1.04
N ALA A 55 -11.37 -8.73 -1.86
CA ALA A 55 -11.59 -9.27 -3.21
C ALA A 55 -12.28 -10.64 -3.18
N VAL A 56 -11.88 -11.54 -2.27
CA VAL A 56 -12.60 -12.81 -2.03
C VAL A 56 -14.05 -12.57 -1.60
N GLY A 57 -14.30 -11.63 -0.69
CA GLY A 57 -15.65 -11.30 -0.24
C GLY A 57 -16.55 -10.75 -1.35
N LEU A 58 -15.98 -10.04 -2.32
CA LEU A 58 -16.71 -9.52 -3.48
C LEU A 58 -17.11 -10.61 -4.48
N HIS A 59 -16.27 -11.63 -4.67
CA HIS A 59 -16.52 -12.72 -5.64
C HIS A 59 -17.27 -13.91 -5.04
N ASP A 60 -16.85 -14.36 -3.85
CA ASP A 60 -17.35 -15.59 -3.21
C ASP A 60 -18.32 -15.31 -2.05
N GLY A 61 -18.51 -14.03 -1.69
CA GLY A 61 -19.40 -13.59 -0.63
C GLY A 61 -18.72 -13.44 0.75
N PHE A 62 -19.33 -12.63 1.60
CA PHE A 62 -18.81 -12.30 2.93
C PHE A 62 -19.17 -13.36 3.98
N SER A 63 -18.41 -14.46 4.00
CA SER A 63 -18.49 -15.41 5.11
C SER A 63 -17.85 -14.85 6.38
N ALA A 64 -18.19 -15.42 7.54
CA ALA A 64 -17.60 -15.02 8.82
C ALA A 64 -16.05 -15.09 8.81
N GLY A 65 -15.47 -16.07 8.11
CA GLY A 65 -14.02 -16.20 7.96
C GLY A 65 -13.40 -15.07 7.12
N VAL A 66 -14.06 -14.66 6.03
CA VAL A 66 -13.61 -13.55 5.18
C VAL A 66 -13.65 -12.24 5.96
N ILE A 67 -14.73 -11.99 6.69
CA ILE A 67 -14.87 -10.80 7.54
C ILE A 67 -13.79 -10.78 8.63
N PHE A 68 -13.51 -11.92 9.26
CA PHE A 68 -12.44 -12.02 10.26
C PHE A 68 -11.07 -11.68 9.66
N LEU A 69 -10.74 -12.23 8.49
CA LEU A 69 -9.49 -11.93 7.78
C LEU A 69 -9.42 -10.44 7.39
N MET A 70 -10.52 -9.87 6.92
CA MET A 70 -10.59 -8.44 6.60
C MET A 70 -10.32 -7.57 7.84
N CYS A 71 -10.95 -7.88 8.98
CA CYS A 71 -10.65 -7.20 10.25
C CYS A 71 -9.20 -7.39 10.72
N LEU A 72 -8.65 -8.60 10.58
CA LEU A 72 -7.26 -8.90 10.94
C LEU A 72 -6.28 -8.12 10.05
N GLY A 73 -6.54 -8.06 8.74
CA GLY A 73 -5.75 -7.29 7.78
C GLY A 73 -5.76 -5.80 8.11
N ALA A 74 -6.94 -5.25 8.40
CA ALA A 74 -7.07 -3.86 8.82
C ALA A 74 -6.34 -3.58 10.15
N PHE A 75 -6.45 -4.49 11.12
CA PHE A 75 -5.73 -4.37 12.39
C PHE A 75 -4.22 -4.36 12.19
N LEU A 76 -3.68 -5.30 11.41
CA LEU A 76 -2.26 -5.40 11.09
C LEU A 76 -1.77 -4.17 10.30
N ALA A 77 -2.56 -3.67 9.35
CA ALA A 77 -2.25 -2.47 8.57
C ALA A 77 -2.20 -1.21 9.48
N CYS A 78 -3.09 -1.14 10.46
CA CYS A 78 -3.12 -0.03 11.42
C CYS A 78 -2.06 -0.17 12.52
N PHE A 79 -1.50 -1.35 12.74
CA PHE A 79 -0.54 -1.62 13.81
C PHE A 79 0.79 -0.89 13.54
N ARG A 80 0.94 0.31 14.11
CA ARG A 80 2.16 1.10 14.02
C ARG A 80 3.16 0.56 15.04
N SER A 81 4.16 -0.19 14.57
CA SER A 81 5.34 -0.50 15.39
C SER A 81 6.04 0.82 15.75
N SER A 82 6.16 1.13 17.04
CA SER A 82 6.74 2.35 17.60
C SER A 82 8.23 2.59 17.23
N ARG A 83 8.83 1.73 16.39
CA ARG A 83 10.28 1.64 16.18
C ARG A 83 10.82 2.29 14.90
N SER A 84 9.99 2.81 14.00
CA SER A 84 10.47 3.49 12.79
C SER A 84 10.11 4.97 12.80
N ARG A 85 11.04 5.79 13.33
CA ARG A 85 10.96 7.26 13.30
C ARG A 85 11.88 7.86 12.24
N SER A 86 12.39 7.07 11.31
CA SER A 86 13.29 7.53 10.25
C SER A 86 12.82 7.01 8.90
N ASP A 87 12.47 7.97 8.04
CA ASP A 87 12.32 7.88 6.60
C ASP A 87 11.10 7.15 6.02
N ALA A 88 10.17 8.00 5.56
CA ALA A 88 9.49 7.96 4.28
C ALA A 88 8.61 6.73 3.93
N ALA A 89 7.31 7.05 3.81
CA ALA A 89 6.23 6.33 3.13
C ALA A 89 5.82 4.97 3.69
N ASP A 90 4.94 4.99 4.70
CA ASP A 90 4.39 3.77 5.32
C ASP A 90 2.97 3.39 4.85
N TRP A 91 2.39 4.06 3.83
CA TRP A 91 1.32 3.54 2.95
C TRP A 91 0.87 4.61 1.92
N GLY A 92 0.88 4.28 0.63
CA GLY A 92 0.27 5.09 -0.45
C GLY A 92 0.93 6.46 -0.73
N ILE A 93 0.73 7.02 -1.93
CA ILE A 93 1.56 8.04 -2.60
C ILE A 93 2.18 9.11 -1.68
N ASP A 94 3.51 9.06 -1.52
CA ASP A 94 4.30 10.28 -1.34
C ASP A 94 4.43 10.94 -2.71
N LEU A 95 3.65 12.01 -2.92
CA LEU A 95 3.74 12.93 -4.06
C LEU A 95 5.01 13.74 -3.87
N GLY A 96 6.14 13.02 -3.79
CA GLY A 96 7.41 13.55 -3.34
C GLY A 96 7.63 14.84 -4.07
N SER A 97 7.74 15.93 -3.31
CA SER A 97 8.25 17.18 -3.85
C SER A 97 7.64 17.56 -5.20
N ILE A 98 6.30 17.54 -5.35
CA ILE A 98 5.70 18.40 -6.39
C ILE A 98 5.85 19.83 -5.85
N ASP A 99 7.09 20.31 -5.96
CA ASP A 99 7.46 21.69 -5.80
C ASP A 99 7.08 22.36 -7.12
N PHE A 100 5.87 22.95 -7.15
CA PHE A 100 5.50 23.93 -8.18
C PHE A 100 6.09 25.32 -7.88
N GLY A 101 7.15 25.41 -7.07
CA GLY A 101 7.87 26.65 -6.77
C GLY A 101 9.32 26.59 -7.22
N SER A 102 9.58 26.93 -8.49
CA SER A 102 10.86 27.55 -8.84
C SER A 102 10.90 28.94 -8.20
N ASP A 103 12.07 29.29 -7.64
CA ASP A 103 12.51 30.61 -7.16
C ASP A 103 11.87 31.06 -5.82
N SER A 104 12.61 31.56 -4.83
CA SER A 104 13.84 32.35 -4.87
C SER A 104 14.50 32.40 -3.47
N ASP A 105 15.81 32.66 -3.44
CA ASP A 105 16.62 33.19 -2.33
C ASP A 105 15.92 33.65 -1.05
N GLY A 106 16.45 33.20 0.09
CA GLY A 106 16.09 33.78 1.39
C GLY A 106 16.76 33.10 2.57
N GLY A 107 18.05 33.34 2.77
CA GLY A 107 18.70 33.06 4.05
C GLY A 107 18.19 34.00 5.15
N PHE A 108 18.03 33.48 6.38
CA PHE A 108 18.24 34.13 7.69
C PHE A 108 17.85 33.11 8.78
N GLY A 109 18.76 32.71 9.68
CA GLY A 109 18.76 33.08 11.12
C GLY A 109 17.74 32.27 11.94
N GLY A 110 17.99 31.69 13.11
CA GLY A 110 19.08 31.75 14.07
C GLY A 110 18.65 30.90 15.30
N ASP A 111 19.66 30.54 16.09
CA ASP A 111 19.65 30.02 17.48
C ASP A 111 19.12 28.59 17.73
#